data_AF-A0A1X1SWC0-F1
#
_entry.id   AF-A0A1X1SWC0-F1
#
_cell.length_a   1.000
_cell.length_b   1.000
_cell.length_c   1.000
_cell.angle_alpha   90.00
_cell.angle_beta   90.00
_cell.angle_gamma   90.00
#
_symmetry.space_group_name_H-M   'P 1'
#
loop_
_entity.id
_entity.type
_entity.pdbx_description
1 polymer ?
#
loop_
_entity_poly.entity_id
_entity_poly.type
_entity_poly.pdbx_seq_one_letter_code
_entity_poly.pdbx_strand_id
1 'polypeptide(L)'
;MPLPEGADYDELLALSWQTDKFLQAGGSADAMTLEIRRPGGQEVGVESIWGVVGHQHDTKMRRDVAINVPSRPQMITEAEVFAADEAAHLFYAYYTTGNIPREYAVRPIGGWTANGEWVDLGQATN
;
A
#
# COMPACT_ATOMS: atom_id res chain seq x y z
N MET A 1 14.51 -1.99 -7.79
CA MET A 1 15.56 -1.51 -8.74
C MET A 1 15.57 0.02 -8.74
N PRO A 2 16.71 0.75 -8.82
CA PRO A 2 16.68 2.21 -8.93
C PRO A 2 16.04 2.66 -10.26
N LEU A 3 15.47 3.86 -10.27
CA LEU A 3 14.93 4.46 -11.50
C LEU A 3 16.04 4.65 -12.53
N PRO A 4 15.80 4.40 -13.84
CA PRO A 4 16.75 4.73 -14.89
C PRO A 4 17.11 6.22 -14.85
N GLU A 5 18.40 6.52 -14.99
CA GLU A 5 18.89 7.89 -14.97
C GLU A 5 18.31 8.69 -16.14
N GLY A 6 17.62 9.80 -15.85
CA GLY A 6 17.04 10.69 -16.86
C GLY A 6 15.64 10.30 -17.37
N ALA A 7 15.07 9.17 -16.92
CA ALA A 7 13.70 8.82 -17.27
C ALA A 7 12.69 9.74 -16.57
N ASP A 8 11.75 10.29 -17.32
CA ASP A 8 10.63 11.01 -16.74
C ASP A 8 9.51 10.04 -16.30
N TYR A 9 8.57 10.54 -15.50
CA TYR A 9 7.49 9.73 -14.94
C TYR A 9 6.52 9.20 -16.02
N ASP A 10 6.33 9.95 -17.11
CA ASP A 10 5.44 9.57 -18.21
C ASP A 10 6.05 8.45 -19.05
N GLU A 11 7.37 8.46 -19.25
CA GLU A 11 8.13 7.37 -19.88
C GLU A 11 8.04 6.08 -19.05
N LEU A 12 8.15 6.19 -17.72
CA LEU A 12 8.02 5.04 -16.83
C LEU A 12 6.59 4.48 -16.82
N LEU A 13 5.57 5.34 -16.84
CA LEU A 13 4.18 4.93 -16.99
C LEU A 13 3.91 4.24 -18.33
N ALA A 14 4.45 4.78 -19.43
CA ALA A 14 4.32 4.21 -20.77
C ALA A 14 4.97 2.82 -20.88
N LEU A 15 6.05 2.60 -20.12
CA LEU A 15 6.73 1.30 -20.02
C LEU A 15 6.02 0.31 -19.09
N SER A 16 4.88 0.69 -18.50
CA SER A 16 4.25 -0.08 -17.41
C SER A 16 5.27 -0.44 -16.33
N TRP A 17 6.19 0.49 -16.04
CA TRP A 17 7.27 0.26 -15.10
C TRP A 17 6.69 0.03 -13.72
N GLN A 18 6.61 -1.23 -13.32
CA GLN A 18 6.12 -1.61 -12.03
C GLN A 18 7.27 -1.49 -11.03
N THR A 19 7.23 -0.44 -10.20
CA THR A 19 8.13 -0.38 -9.06
C THR A 19 7.84 -1.57 -8.14
N ASP A 20 8.89 -2.29 -7.76
CA ASP A 20 8.83 -3.42 -6.83
C ASP A 20 8.56 -2.98 -5.39
N LYS A 21 8.66 -1.66 -5.15
CA LYS A 21 8.53 -1.02 -3.84
C LYS A 21 7.91 0.37 -3.98
N PHE A 22 6.87 0.66 -3.20
CA PHE A 22 6.32 2.00 -3.06
C PHE A 22 5.54 2.14 -1.76
N LEU A 23 5.35 3.39 -1.33
CA LEU A 23 4.29 3.81 -0.43
C LEU A 23 3.51 4.91 -1.16
N GLN A 24 2.18 4.82 -1.17
CA GLN A 24 1.30 5.80 -1.82
C GLN A 24 0.14 6.20 -0.92
N ALA A 25 -0.44 7.35 -1.20
CA ALA A 25 -1.62 7.87 -0.52
C ALA A 25 -2.73 8.19 -1.51
N GLY A 26 -3.98 8.01 -1.09
CA GLY A 26 -5.16 8.48 -1.82
C GLY A 26 -6.20 9.03 -0.86
N GLY A 27 -6.89 10.10 -1.23
CA GLY A 27 -7.89 10.77 -0.40
C GLY A 27 -7.69 12.27 -0.31
N SER A 28 -8.15 12.87 0.80
CA SER A 28 -7.97 14.28 1.13
C SER A 28 -6.97 14.46 2.28
N ALA A 29 -6.58 15.70 2.56
CA ALA A 29 -5.62 16.00 3.63
C ALA A 29 -6.09 15.53 5.03
N ASP A 30 -7.40 15.55 5.28
CA ASP A 30 -7.98 15.15 6.57
C ASP A 30 -8.35 13.65 6.65
N ALA A 31 -8.41 12.98 5.49
CA ALA A 31 -8.77 11.57 5.41
C ALA A 31 -8.18 10.94 4.14
N MET A 32 -7.08 10.21 4.33
CA MET A 32 -6.42 9.42 3.29
C MET A 32 -6.18 7.98 3.73
N THR A 33 -6.10 7.08 2.75
CA THR A 33 -5.60 5.72 2.92
C THR A 33 -4.15 5.66 2.44
N LEU A 34 -3.36 4.81 3.08
CA LEU A 34 -1.98 4.53 2.67
C LEU A 34 -1.84 3.10 2.19
N GLU A 35 -1.15 2.92 1.06
CA GLU A 35 -0.89 1.60 0.49
C GLU A 35 0.59 1.39 0.23
N ILE A 36 1.05 0.17 0.48
CA ILE A 36 2.45 -0.21 0.35
C ILE A 36 2.58 -1.42 -0.56
N ARG A 37 3.61 -1.38 -1.43
CA ARG A 37 4.17 -2.57 -2.07
C ARG A 37 5.56 -2.85 -1.51
N ARG A 38 5.82 -4.09 -1.12
CA ARG A 38 7.15 -4.54 -0.65
C ARG A 38 7.40 -6.01 -1.01
N PRO A 39 8.67 -6.44 -1.12
CA PRO A 39 9.00 -7.86 -1.23
C PRO A 39 8.53 -8.65 -0.02
N GLY A 40 8.15 -9.91 -0.23
CA GLY A 40 7.66 -10.82 0.81
C GLY A 40 6.41 -11.60 0.36
N GLY A 41 5.89 -12.45 1.24
CA GLY A 41 4.68 -13.24 0.99
C GLY A 41 4.95 -14.62 0.38
N GLN A 42 6.19 -15.11 0.46
CA GLN A 42 6.57 -16.43 -0.06
C GLN A 42 5.75 -17.55 0.58
N GLU A 43 5.33 -17.38 1.83
CA GLU A 43 4.45 -18.29 2.57
C GLU A 43 3.05 -18.45 1.96
N VAL A 44 2.62 -17.48 1.14
CA VAL A 44 1.36 -17.50 0.38
C VAL A 44 1.60 -17.50 -1.14
N GLY A 45 2.81 -17.83 -1.59
CA GLY A 45 3.13 -18.04 -3.00
C GLY A 45 3.38 -16.77 -3.83
N VAL A 46 3.62 -15.62 -3.19
CA VAL A 46 3.96 -14.36 -3.88
C VAL A 46 5.38 -13.89 -3.54
N GLU A 47 5.99 -13.07 -4.41
CA GLU A 47 7.30 -12.45 -4.16
C GLU A 47 7.18 -10.99 -3.69
N SER A 48 6.03 -10.36 -3.91
CA SER A 48 5.72 -9.05 -3.36
C SER A 48 4.28 -8.96 -2.90
N ILE A 49 4.05 -8.24 -1.80
CA ILE A 49 2.74 -7.97 -1.23
C ILE A 49 2.35 -6.52 -1.54
N TRP A 50 1.10 -6.31 -1.93
CA TRP A 50 0.39 -5.04 -1.89
C TRP A 50 -0.58 -5.06 -0.71
N GLY A 51 -0.47 -4.08 0.18
CA GLY A 51 -1.37 -3.96 1.33
C GLY A 51 -1.76 -2.53 1.66
N VAL A 52 -2.77 -2.41 2.52
CA VAL A 52 -3.21 -1.16 3.16
C VAL A 52 -2.51 -1.05 4.50
N VAL A 53 -1.93 0.11 4.79
CA VAL A 53 -1.36 0.43 6.11
C VAL A 53 -2.50 0.84 7.03
N GLY A 54 -2.44 0.44 8.30
CA GLY A 54 -3.38 0.88 9.32
C GLY A 54 -2.74 0.88 10.70
N HIS A 55 -3.38 1.57 11.63
CA HIS A 55 -3.05 1.50 13.05
C HIS A 55 -3.20 0.07 13.56
N GLN A 56 -2.37 -0.35 14.51
CA GLN A 56 -2.61 -1.61 15.21
C GLN A 56 -3.95 -1.56 15.95
N HIS A 57 -4.73 -2.63 15.79
CA HIS A 57 -5.99 -2.82 16.47
C HIS A 57 -6.23 -4.31 16.73
N ASP A 58 -6.79 -4.65 17.90
CA ASP A 58 -6.97 -6.04 18.33
C ASP A 58 -8.28 -6.68 17.79
N THR A 59 -9.19 -5.87 17.26
CA THR A 59 -10.52 -6.32 16.83
C THR A 59 -10.70 -6.21 15.33
N LYS A 60 -11.39 -7.16 14.70
CA LYS A 60 -11.82 -7.01 13.29
C LYS A 60 -12.73 -5.78 13.15
N MET A 61 -12.27 -4.78 12.40
CA MET A 61 -13.05 -3.57 12.12
C MET A 61 -13.81 -3.72 10.79
N ARG A 62 -14.96 -3.05 10.70
CA ARG A 62 -15.74 -2.99 9.46
C ARG A 62 -15.03 -2.08 8.45
N ARG A 63 -15.14 -2.44 7.17
CA ARG A 63 -14.68 -1.61 6.05
C ARG A 63 -15.83 -0.72 5.59
N ASP A 64 -16.18 0.27 6.42
CA ASP A 64 -17.32 1.17 6.20
C ASP A 64 -16.94 2.66 6.08
N VAL A 65 -15.64 2.98 6.09
CA VAL A 65 -15.14 4.31 5.77
C VAL A 65 -14.79 4.40 4.29
N ALA A 66 -15.38 5.35 3.58
CA ALA A 66 -15.12 5.60 2.16
C ALA A 66 -14.04 6.66 1.99
N ILE A 67 -12.93 6.31 1.34
CA ILE A 67 -11.91 7.24 0.88
C ILE A 67 -12.08 7.48 -0.62
N ASN A 68 -12.27 8.74 -1.01
CA ASN A 68 -12.43 9.12 -2.41
C ASN A 68 -11.07 9.09 -3.11
N VAL A 69 -10.84 8.09 -3.96
CA VAL A 69 -9.71 8.05 -4.90
C VAL A 69 -10.23 8.20 -6.34
N PRO A 70 -9.38 8.60 -7.32
CA PRO A 70 -9.84 9.08 -8.63
C PRO A 70 -10.79 8.15 -9.41
N SER A 71 -10.68 6.82 -9.24
CA SER A 71 -11.50 5.86 -9.99
C SER A 71 -12.79 5.45 -9.27
N ARG A 72 -12.75 5.27 -7.96
CA ARG A 72 -13.89 4.82 -7.13
C ARG A 72 -13.59 5.03 -5.65
N PRO A 73 -14.60 5.20 -4.79
CA PRO A 73 -14.38 5.13 -3.35
C PRO A 73 -13.77 3.79 -2.94
N GLN A 74 -12.76 3.84 -2.09
CA GLN A 74 -12.15 2.69 -1.45
C GLN A 74 -12.74 2.54 -0.05
N MET A 75 -13.28 1.37 0.25
CA MET A 75 -13.85 1.05 1.56
C MET A 75 -12.75 0.48 2.46
N ILE A 76 -12.42 1.20 3.52
CA ILE A 76 -11.37 0.88 4.49
C ILE A 76 -11.93 0.89 5.92
N THR A 77 -11.13 0.45 6.87
CA THR A 77 -11.47 0.57 8.30
C THR A 77 -11.11 1.95 8.83
N GLU A 78 -11.68 2.38 9.95
CA GLU A 78 -11.26 3.63 10.62
C GLU A 78 -9.78 3.60 11.02
N ALA A 79 -9.22 2.43 11.34
CA ALA A 79 -7.80 2.29 11.63
C ALA A 79 -6.89 2.48 10.41
N GLU A 80 -7.44 2.41 9.19
CA GLU A 80 -6.70 2.60 7.93
C GLU A 80 -6.80 4.06 7.41
N VAL A 81 -7.42 4.96 8.18
CA VAL A 81 -7.56 6.39 7.85
C VAL A 81 -6.42 7.16 8.50
N PHE A 82 -5.81 8.05 7.72
CA PHE A 82 -4.72 8.93 8.16
C PHE A 82 -5.04 10.39 7.84
N ALA A 83 -4.55 11.30 8.68
CA ALA A 83 -4.39 12.70 8.33
C ALA A 83 -3.04 12.93 7.63
N ALA A 84 -2.91 14.04 6.91
CA ALA A 84 -1.73 14.33 6.09
C ALA A 84 -0.43 14.47 6.88
N ASP A 85 -0.49 14.97 8.11
CA ASP A 85 0.66 15.14 9.01
C ASP A 85 1.20 13.78 9.48
N GLU A 86 0.31 12.87 9.89
CA GLU A 86 0.66 11.50 10.23
C GLU A 86 1.21 10.72 9.01
N ALA A 87 0.52 10.84 7.87
CA ALA A 87 0.98 10.25 6.63
C ALA A 87 2.38 10.74 6.26
N ALA A 88 2.67 12.05 6.39
CA ALA A 88 3.99 12.61 6.12
C ALA A 88 5.09 11.97 6.98
N HIS A 89 4.81 11.69 8.25
CA HIS A 89 5.75 10.96 9.11
C HIS A 89 5.99 9.53 8.62
N LEU A 90 4.95 8.83 8.19
CA LEU A 90 5.07 7.48 7.61
C LEU A 90 5.86 7.47 6.31
N PHE A 91 5.63 8.44 5.42
CA PHE A 91 6.43 8.62 4.21
C PHE A 91 7.90 8.86 4.53
N TYR A 92 8.19 9.73 5.50
CA TYR A 92 9.57 9.99 5.92
C TYR A 92 10.23 8.74 6.52
N ALA A 93 9.53 8.00 7.38
CA ALA A 93 10.02 6.75 7.96
C ALA A 93 10.28 5.68 6.89
N TYR A 94 9.37 5.52 5.92
CA TYR A 94 9.53 4.59 4.83
C TYR A 94 10.67 4.98 3.89
N TYR A 95 10.80 6.26 3.56
CA TYR A 95 11.90 6.77 2.74
C TYR A 95 13.27 6.52 3.39
N THR A 96 13.37 6.75 4.70
CA THR A 96 14.64 6.62 5.43
C THR A 96 15.01 5.19 5.77
N THR A 97 14.03 4.31 6.03
CA THR A 97 14.29 2.95 6.54
C THR A 97 13.84 1.82 5.62
N GLY A 98 13.03 2.11 4.61
CA GLY A 98 12.36 1.13 3.76
C GLY A 98 11.24 0.35 4.47
N ASN A 99 10.87 0.73 5.71
CA ASN A 99 9.94 -0.01 6.54
C ASN A 99 8.81 0.89 7.06
N ILE A 100 7.67 0.26 7.35
CA ILE A 100 6.60 0.87 8.14
C ILE A 100 6.93 0.67 9.62
N PRO A 101 6.81 1.71 10.47
CA PRO A 101 7.03 1.61 11.91
C PRO A 101 6.16 0.53 12.57
N ARG A 102 6.64 -0.05 13.68
CA ARG A 102 6.03 -1.24 14.31
C ARG A 102 4.67 -0.97 14.95
N GLU A 103 4.33 0.29 15.16
CA GLU A 103 3.06 0.75 15.72
C GLU A 103 1.90 0.61 14.71
N TYR A 104 2.23 0.35 13.45
CA TYR A 104 1.27 0.14 12.37
C TYR A 104 1.31 -1.30 11.89
N ALA A 105 0.22 -1.71 11.25
CA ALA A 105 0.05 -3.00 10.61
C ALA A 105 -0.16 -2.82 9.10
N VAL A 106 0.11 -3.87 8.34
CA VAL A 106 -0.19 -3.92 6.90
C VAL A 106 -1.18 -5.05 6.66
N ARG A 107 -2.37 -4.71 6.18
CA ARG A 107 -3.34 -5.70 5.73
C ARG A 107 -3.08 -6.03 4.25
N PRO A 108 -2.77 -7.28 3.89
CA PRO A 108 -2.60 -7.66 2.49
C PRO A 108 -3.91 -7.52 1.72
N ILE A 109 -3.82 -7.01 0.49
CA ILE A 109 -4.90 -7.00 -0.52
C ILE A 109 -4.58 -8.01 -1.61
N GLY A 110 -3.31 -8.18 -1.91
CA GLY A 110 -2.85 -9.15 -2.89
C GLY A 110 -1.35 -9.10 -3.03
N GLY A 111 -0.85 -9.75 -4.07
CA GLY A 111 0.57 -9.79 -4.37
C GLY A 111 0.84 -10.28 -5.77
N TRP A 112 2.11 -10.24 -6.16
CA TRP A 112 2.58 -10.77 -7.44
C TRP A 112 3.47 -11.99 -7.24
N THR A 113 3.24 -13.04 -8.00
CA THR A 113 4.13 -14.21 -8.08
C THR A 113 5.45 -13.84 -8.76
N ALA A 114 6.42 -14.76 -8.74
CA ALA A 114 7.68 -14.63 -9.47
C ALA A 114 7.50 -14.40 -10.98
N ASN A 115 6.39 -14.92 -11.53
CA ASN A 115 6.05 -14.77 -12.95
C ASN A 115 5.27 -13.47 -13.24
N GLY A 116 5.07 -12.61 -12.23
CA GLY A 116 4.31 -11.37 -12.36
C GLY A 116 2.79 -11.56 -12.36
N GLU A 117 2.29 -12.73 -11.96
CA GLU A 117 0.84 -12.98 -11.90
C GLU A 117 0.26 -12.42 -10.60
N TRP A 118 -0.91 -11.78 -10.68
CA TRP A 118 -1.62 -11.24 -9.51
C TRP A 118 -2.32 -12.34 -8.72
N VAL A 119 -2.18 -12.30 -7.39
CA VAL A 119 -2.87 -13.15 -6.43
C VAL A 119 -3.68 -12.27 -5.48
N ASP A 120 -4.99 -12.50 -5.37
CA ASP A 120 -5.85 -11.82 -4.39
C ASP A 120 -5.64 -12.44 -3.01
N LEU A 121 -5.23 -11.61 -2.04
CA LEU A 121 -5.03 -11.97 -0.64
C LEU A 121 -6.02 -11.25 0.29
N GLY A 122 -6.76 -10.27 -0.23
CA GLY A 122 -7.75 -9.48 0.50
C GLY A 122 -9.06 -10.24 0.74
N GLN A 123 -9.24 -11.34 0.02
CA GLN A 123 -10.35 -12.31 0.12
C GLN A 123 -10.04 -13.50 1.04
N ALA A 124 -9.03 -13.44 1.92
CA ALA A 124 -8.79 -14.51 2.89
C ALA A 124 -10.12 -14.86 3.61
N THR A 125 -10.62 -16.02 3.23
CA THR A 125 -11.96 -16.54 3.46
C THR A 125 -12.32 -16.51 4.93
N ASN A 126 -13.54 -16.04 5.24
CA ASN A 126 -14.24 -16.49 6.45
C ASN A 126 -14.46 -18.00 6.40
#